data_AF-A0AA95K6U5-F1
#
_entry.id   AF-A0AA95K6U5-F1
#
_cell.length_a   1.000
_cell.length_b   1.000
_cell.length_c   1.000
_cell.angle_alpha   90.00
_cell.angle_beta   90.00
_cell.angle_gamma   90.00
#
_symmetry.space_group_name_H-M   'P 1'
#
loop_
_entity.id
_entity.type
_entity.pdbx_description
1 polymer ?
#
loop_
_entity_poly.entity_id
_entity_poly.type
_entity_poly.pdbx_seq_one_letter_code
_entity_poly.pdbx_strand_id
1 'polypeptide(L)'
;MKQQTFNLIKTIMYQPASYIHHSFGYPPYDKLTMAEKRIYDQQVMVRFQLPTALDFELDDNLHAQLYINYWSRLPIAALYLGGLYQSPQLMIANQLTQLPEQFSQFLSWARLLLPPQKNKLSR
;
A
#
# COMPACT_ATOMS: atom_id res chain seq x y z
N MET A 1 -7.24 -14.82 -18.41
CA MET A 1 -7.38 -14.05 -17.15
C MET A 1 -8.71 -14.38 -16.46
N LYS A 2 -8.69 -14.69 -15.15
CA LYS A 2 -9.92 -14.96 -14.37
C LYS A 2 -10.74 -13.67 -14.22
N GLN A 3 -12.07 -13.75 -14.27
CA GLN A 3 -12.98 -12.58 -14.21
C GLN A 3 -12.74 -11.68 -12.99
N GLN A 4 -12.35 -12.26 -11.86
CA GLN A 4 -11.99 -11.54 -10.64
C GLN A 4 -10.76 -10.64 -10.82
N THR A 5 -9.70 -11.15 -11.46
CA THR A 5 -8.46 -10.41 -11.73
C THR A 5 -8.73 -9.22 -12.67
N PHE A 6 -9.55 -9.43 -13.70
CA PHE A 6 -9.95 -8.35 -14.61
C PHE A 6 -10.71 -7.24 -13.89
N ASN A 7 -11.70 -7.59 -13.06
CA ASN A 7 -12.46 -6.61 -12.28
C ASN A 7 -11.55 -5.82 -11.33
N LEU A 8 -10.58 -6.49 -10.71
CA LEU A 8 -9.63 -5.83 -9.82
C LEU A 8 -8.72 -4.86 -10.58
N ILE A 9 -8.14 -5.27 -11.71
CA ILE A 9 -7.34 -4.38 -12.58
C ILE A 9 -8.18 -3.17 -13.00
N LYS A 10 -9.44 -3.39 -13.40
CA LYS A 10 -10.34 -2.31 -13.77
C LYS A 10 -10.56 -1.32 -12.62
N THR A 11 -10.76 -1.80 -11.40
CA THR A 11 -10.90 -0.95 -10.22
C THR A 11 -9.62 -0.18 -9.93
N ILE A 12 -8.45 -0.84 -9.96
CA ILE A 12 -7.15 -0.19 -9.73
C ILE A 12 -6.88 0.89 -10.78
N MET A 13 -7.11 0.60 -12.06
CA MET A 13 -6.78 1.52 -13.15
C MET A 13 -7.78 2.66 -13.31
N TYR A 14 -9.07 2.38 -13.14
CA TYR A 14 -10.14 3.27 -13.59
C TYR A 14 -11.10 3.71 -12.50
N GLN A 15 -10.86 3.31 -11.25
CA GLN A 15 -11.64 3.77 -10.09
C GLN A 15 -10.75 4.33 -8.97
N PRO A 16 -9.78 5.21 -9.27
CA PRO A 16 -8.80 5.64 -8.28
C PRO A 16 -9.38 6.45 -7.12
N ALA A 17 -10.55 7.06 -7.27
CA ALA A 17 -11.23 7.73 -6.14
C ALA A 17 -11.74 6.72 -5.10
N SER A 18 -11.85 5.43 -5.44
CA SER A 18 -12.33 4.40 -4.51
C SER A 18 -11.31 4.00 -3.45
N TYR A 19 -10.04 4.30 -3.65
CA TYR A 19 -8.96 3.90 -2.73
C TYR A 19 -7.97 5.02 -2.42
N ILE A 20 -8.13 6.21 -3.01
CA ILE A 20 -7.32 7.38 -2.62
C ILE A 20 -7.58 7.73 -1.16
N HIS A 21 -6.51 8.09 -0.44
CA HIS A 21 -6.62 8.46 0.96
C HIS A 21 -7.43 9.75 1.14
N HIS A 22 -8.31 9.81 2.14
CA HIS A 22 -9.20 10.94 2.39
C HIS A 22 -8.47 12.27 2.64
N SER A 23 -7.19 12.23 3.07
CA SER A 23 -6.35 13.43 3.22
C SER A 23 -6.17 14.24 1.93
N PHE A 24 -6.46 13.66 0.76
CA PHE A 24 -6.43 14.37 -0.52
C PHE A 24 -7.68 15.20 -0.82
N GLY A 25 -8.67 15.20 0.09
CA GLY A 25 -9.88 16.02 0.02
C GLY A 25 -11.02 15.41 -0.80
N TYR A 26 -10.98 14.11 -1.07
CA TYR A 26 -12.05 13.41 -1.78
C TYR A 26 -13.09 12.83 -0.81
N PRO A 27 -14.40 12.89 -1.14
CA PRO A 27 -15.45 12.32 -0.31
C PRO A 27 -15.38 10.78 -0.28
N PRO A 28 -15.95 10.13 0.75
CA PRO A 28 -16.03 8.67 0.82
C PRO A 28 -16.76 8.08 -0.40
N TYR A 29 -16.09 7.22 -1.15
CA TYR A 29 -16.56 6.72 -2.44
C TYR A 29 -17.87 5.94 -2.37
N ASP A 30 -18.13 5.26 -1.26
CA ASP A 30 -19.37 4.52 -0.98
C ASP A 30 -20.60 5.43 -0.88
N LYS A 31 -20.42 6.70 -0.52
CA LYS A 31 -21.50 7.70 -0.37
C LYS A 31 -21.86 8.43 -1.66
N LEU A 32 -21.14 8.15 -2.75
CA LEU A 32 -21.29 8.84 -4.02
C LEU A 32 -22.28 8.16 -4.97
N THR A 33 -23.02 8.97 -5.72
CA THR A 33 -23.77 8.54 -6.89
C THR A 33 -22.82 8.02 -7.98
N MET A 34 -23.35 7.27 -8.95
CA MET A 34 -22.54 6.76 -10.07
C MET A 34 -21.96 7.88 -10.95
N ALA A 35 -22.65 9.01 -11.07
CA ALA A 35 -22.15 10.18 -11.79
C ALA A 35 -20.97 10.82 -11.06
N GLU A 36 -21.10 11.05 -9.75
CA GLU A 36 -20.03 11.60 -8.92
C GLU A 36 -18.81 10.70 -8.90
N LYS A 37 -18.98 9.38 -8.76
CA LYS A 37 -17.88 8.41 -8.83
C LYS A 37 -17.02 8.61 -10.08
N ARG A 38 -17.66 8.67 -11.26
CA ARG A 38 -16.97 8.89 -12.54
C ARG A 38 -16.25 10.23 -12.58
N ILE A 39 -16.86 11.30 -12.07
CA ILE A 39 -16.26 12.63 -12.02
C ILE A 39 -15.01 12.61 -11.14
N TYR A 40 -15.10 12.07 -9.92
CA TYR A 40 -13.97 12.03 -9.00
C TYR A 40 -12.86 11.09 -9.48
N ASP A 41 -13.19 9.95 -10.08
CA ASP A 41 -12.21 9.07 -10.71
C ASP A 41 -11.40 9.83 -11.77
N GLN A 42 -12.07 10.54 -12.68
CA GLN A 42 -11.42 11.38 -13.69
C GLN A 42 -10.57 12.49 -13.06
N GLN A 43 -11.08 13.18 -12.03
CA GLN A 43 -10.32 14.22 -11.34
C GLN A 43 -9.05 13.68 -10.70
N VAL A 44 -9.11 12.50 -10.06
CA VAL A 44 -7.93 11.85 -9.49
C VAL A 44 -6.94 11.47 -10.59
N MET A 45 -7.42 10.84 -11.67
CA MET A 45 -6.57 10.47 -12.81
C MET A 45 -5.83 11.67 -13.39
N VAL A 46 -6.53 12.78 -13.63
CA VAL A 46 -5.93 14.01 -14.18
C VAL A 46 -4.97 14.67 -13.19
N ARG A 47 -5.37 14.81 -11.92
CA ARG A 47 -4.57 15.49 -10.88
C ARG A 47 -3.22 14.80 -10.65
N PHE A 48 -3.19 13.48 -10.65
CA PHE A 48 -1.98 12.69 -10.40
C PHE A 48 -1.33 12.14 -11.66
N GLN A 49 -1.82 12.53 -12.85
CA GLN A 49 -1.29 12.09 -14.14
C GLN A 49 -1.22 10.55 -14.25
N LEU A 50 -2.26 9.87 -13.77
CA LEU A 50 -2.29 8.41 -13.74
C LEU A 50 -2.36 7.85 -15.18
N PRO A 51 -1.63 6.77 -15.49
CA PRO A 51 -1.67 6.15 -16.80
C PRO A 51 -3.07 5.61 -17.11
N THR A 52 -3.53 5.82 -18.33
CA THR A 52 -4.85 5.38 -18.80
C THR A 52 -4.81 4.06 -19.58
N ALA A 53 -3.61 3.66 -20.01
CA ALA A 53 -3.34 2.40 -20.67
C ALA A 53 -2.55 1.48 -19.73
N LEU A 54 -2.82 0.18 -19.82
CA LEU A 54 -1.98 -0.84 -19.20
C LEU A 54 -0.67 -0.91 -20.00
N ASP A 55 0.45 -0.68 -19.34
CA ASP A 55 1.80 -0.68 -19.92
C ASP A 55 2.64 -1.89 -19.49
N PHE A 56 1.98 -2.95 -18.99
CA PHE A 56 2.64 -4.17 -18.53
C PHE A 56 1.93 -5.45 -19.00
N GLU A 57 2.73 -6.48 -19.27
CA GLU A 57 2.25 -7.83 -19.54
C GLU A 57 2.03 -8.55 -18.20
N LEU A 58 0.76 -8.83 -17.89
CA LEU A 58 0.37 -9.42 -16.61
C LEU A 58 0.94 -10.83 -16.41
N ASP A 59 0.96 -11.64 -17.47
CA ASP A 59 1.32 -13.06 -17.38
C ASP A 59 2.83 -13.27 -17.21
N ASP A 60 3.66 -12.34 -17.70
CA ASP A 60 5.12 -12.43 -17.67
C ASP A 60 5.78 -11.59 -16.55
N ASN A 61 5.00 -10.75 -15.84
CA ASN A 61 5.50 -9.90 -14.76
C ASN A 61 5.06 -10.39 -13.37
N LEU A 62 5.96 -11.12 -12.70
CA LEU A 62 5.76 -11.62 -11.34
C LEU A 62 5.38 -10.52 -10.33
N HIS A 63 5.98 -9.33 -10.44
CA HIS A 63 5.68 -8.22 -9.53
C HIS A 63 4.26 -7.70 -9.74
N ALA A 64 3.84 -7.50 -11.00
CA ALA A 64 2.48 -7.09 -11.33
C ALA A 64 1.45 -8.08 -10.77
N GLN A 65 1.71 -9.39 -10.90
CA GLN A 65 0.86 -10.43 -10.32
C GLN A 65 0.76 -10.32 -8.80
N LEU A 66 1.89 -10.09 -8.10
CA LEU A 66 1.89 -9.91 -6.65
C LEU A 66 1.08 -8.68 -6.23
N TYR A 67 1.29 -7.53 -6.87
CA TYR A 67 0.56 -6.30 -6.55
C TYR A 67 -0.94 -6.45 -6.78
N ILE A 68 -1.34 -7.07 -7.87
CA ILE A 68 -2.77 -7.27 -8.19
C ILE A 68 -3.38 -8.30 -7.23
N ASN A 69 -2.77 -9.47 -7.07
CA ASN A 69 -3.35 -10.53 -6.23
C ASN A 69 -3.43 -10.15 -4.74
N TYR A 70 -2.58 -9.23 -4.29
CA TYR A 70 -2.53 -8.79 -2.89
C TYR A 70 -2.83 -7.30 -2.70
N TRP A 71 -3.52 -6.65 -3.63
CA TRP A 71 -3.81 -5.21 -3.60
C TRP A 71 -4.38 -4.73 -2.25
N SER A 72 -5.36 -5.45 -1.71
CA SER A 72 -5.99 -5.12 -0.42
C SER A 72 -5.05 -5.25 0.78
N ARG A 73 -3.94 -5.98 0.64
CA ARG A 73 -2.91 -6.16 1.68
C ARG A 73 -1.77 -5.16 1.57
N LEU A 74 -1.72 -4.32 0.54
CA LEU A 74 -0.64 -3.34 0.38
C LEU A 74 -0.51 -2.37 1.56
N PRO A 75 -1.60 -1.85 2.17
CA PRO A 75 -1.47 -0.96 3.33
C PRO A 75 -0.82 -1.64 4.53
N ILE A 76 -1.21 -2.88 4.84
CA ILE A 76 -0.60 -3.63 5.95
C ILE A 76 0.83 -4.04 5.61
N ALA A 77 1.13 -4.41 4.36
CA ALA A 77 2.51 -4.69 3.93
C ALA A 77 3.40 -3.44 4.07
N ALA A 78 2.91 -2.27 3.67
CA ALA A 78 3.63 -1.00 3.82
C ALA A 78 3.87 -0.65 5.29
N LEU A 79 2.89 -0.88 6.17
CA LEU A 79 3.04 -0.70 7.62
C LEU A 79 4.16 -1.58 8.18
N TYR A 80 4.19 -2.87 7.80
CA TYR A 80 5.22 -3.82 8.25
C TYR A 80 6.61 -3.44 7.72
N LEU A 81 6.71 -3.04 6.45
CA LEU A 81 7.98 -2.54 5.88
C LEU A 81 8.47 -1.26 6.57
N GLY A 82 7.58 -0.30 6.81
CA GLY A 82 7.91 0.92 7.55
C GLY A 82 8.34 0.64 8.99
N GLY A 83 7.67 -0.31 9.65
CA GLY A 83 8.03 -0.80 10.97
C GLY A 83 9.42 -1.43 10.99
N LEU A 84 9.79 -2.23 9.99
CA LEU A 84 11.14 -2.78 9.88
C LEU A 84 12.19 -1.68 9.78
N TYR A 85 11.94 -0.68 8.93
CA TYR A 85 12.85 0.45 8.73
C TYR A 85 13.02 1.30 10.00
N GLN A 86 11.93 1.57 10.71
CA GLN A 86 11.93 2.36 11.95
C GLN A 86 12.23 1.52 13.20
N SER A 87 12.31 0.19 13.09
CA SER A 87 12.47 -0.72 14.22
C SER A 87 13.61 -0.31 15.17
N PRO A 88 14.79 0.16 14.71
CA PRO A 88 15.84 0.56 15.64
C PRO A 88 15.41 1.72 16.54
N GLN A 89 14.66 2.68 16.01
CA GLN A 89 14.21 3.88 16.71
C GLN A 89 13.04 3.58 17.65
N LEU A 90 12.07 2.78 17.20
CA LEU A 90 10.92 2.35 18.00
C LEU A 90 11.35 1.50 19.21
N MET A 91 12.42 0.73 19.05
CA MET A 91 13.02 -0.06 20.14
C MET A 91 13.73 0.83 21.17
N ILE A 92 14.50 1.83 20.73
CA ILE A 92 15.18 2.79 21.63
C ILE A 92 14.13 3.55 22.46
N ALA A 93 12.97 3.85 21.88
CA ALA A 93 11.88 4.54 22.55
C ALA A 93 11.01 3.62 23.45
N ASN A 94 11.28 2.32 23.50
CA ASN A 94 10.47 1.30 24.20
C ASN A 94 8.97 1.33 23.80
N GLN A 95 8.67 1.72 22.57
CA GLN A 95 7.30 1.92 22.07
C GLN A 95 6.70 0.65 21.44
N LEU A 96 7.46 -0.44 21.34
CA LEU A 96 7.01 -1.69 20.75
C LEU A 96 5.78 -2.29 21.45
N THR A 97 5.63 -2.08 22.76
CA THR A 97 4.51 -2.58 23.56
C THR A 97 3.20 -1.83 23.32
N GLN A 98 3.26 -0.66 22.69
CA GLN A 98 2.09 0.15 22.33
C GLN A 98 1.52 -0.23 20.95
N LEU A 99 2.22 -1.10 20.22
CA LEU A 99 1.80 -1.56 18.91
C LEU A 99 0.88 -2.79 19.02
N PRO A 100 0.00 -3.03 18.04
CA PRO A 100 -0.81 -4.25 17.99
C PRO A 100 0.08 -5.50 18.11
N GLU A 101 -0.40 -6.52 18.84
CA GLU A 101 0.39 -7.69 19.22
C GLU A 101 1.04 -8.41 18.03
N GLN A 102 0.32 -8.61 16.94
CA GLN A 102 0.86 -9.26 15.74
C GLN A 102 2.01 -8.47 15.12
N PHE A 103 1.94 -7.14 15.20
CA PHE A 103 2.96 -6.24 14.67
C PHE A 103 4.21 -6.23 15.55
N SER A 104 4.04 -6.17 16.87
CA SER A 104 5.16 -6.21 17.81
C SER A 104 5.89 -7.56 17.77
N GLN A 105 5.15 -8.67 17.65
CA GLN A 105 5.72 -10.00 17.42
C GLN A 105 6.53 -10.03 16.12
N PHE A 106 5.96 -9.58 15.02
CA PHE A 106 6.67 -9.52 13.74
C PHE A 106 7.99 -8.74 13.82
N LEU A 107 7.97 -7.53 14.42
CA LEU A 107 9.17 -6.72 14.57
C LEU A 107 10.22 -7.38 15.47
N SER A 108 9.79 -8.06 16.53
CA SER A 108 10.71 -8.80 17.40
C SER A 108 11.40 -9.97 16.69
N TRP A 109 10.70 -10.64 15.76
CA TRP A 109 11.25 -11.74 14.96
C TRP A 109 12.15 -11.23 13.83
N ALA A 110 11.77 -10.12 13.20
CA ALA A 110 12.56 -9.55 12.12
C ALA A 110 13.97 -9.13 12.57
N ARG A 111 14.14 -8.80 13.85
CA ARG A 111 15.45 -8.59 14.49
C ARG A 111 16.42 -9.76 14.31
N LEU A 112 15.90 -10.99 14.28
CA LEU A 112 16.71 -12.20 14.12
C LEU A 112 17.11 -12.45 12.66
N LEU A 113 16.35 -11.88 11.72
CA LEU A 113 16.52 -12.09 10.29
C LEU A 113 17.29 -10.95 9.60
N LEU A 114 17.23 -9.74 10.16
CA LEU A 114 17.95 -8.59 9.62
C LEU A 114 19.38 -8.55 10.18
N PRO A 115 20.41 -8.40 9.33
CA PRO A 115 21.77 -8.27 9.80
C PRO A 115 21.90 -7.06 10.73
N PRO A 116 22.72 -7.16 11.80
CA PRO A 116 22.89 -6.05 12.74
C PRO A 116 23.34 -4.81 11.98
N GLN A 117 22.54 -3.74 12.08
CA GLN A 117 22.91 -2.45 11.52
C GLN A 117 24.19 -2.00 12.22
N LYS A 118 25.30 -1.90 11.47
CA LYS A 118 26.54 -1.33 11.98
C LYS A 118 26.22 0.11 12.42
N ASN A 119 26.15 0.34 13.73
CA ASN A 119 26.14 1.68 14.28
C ASN A 119 27.35 2.41 13.71
N LYS A 120 27.13 3.33 12.76
CA LYS A 120 28.10 4.38 12.48
C LYS A 120 28.05 5.33 13.67
N LEU A 121 28.69 4.94 14.77
CA LEU A 121 29.23 5.87 15.74
C LEU A 121 30.37 6.60 15.03
N SER A 122 30.03 7.65 14.29
CA SER A 122 30.99 8.67 13.89
C SER A 122 31.38 9.44 15.15
N ARG A 123 32.68 9.35 15.45
CA ARG A 123 33.42 10.12 16.45
C ARG A 123 33.29 11.62 16.21
#